data_AF-A0A4Y2JEK9-F1
#
_entry.id   AF-A0A4Y2JEK9-F1
#
_cell.length_a   1.000
_cell.length_b   1.000
_cell.length_c   1.000
_cell.angle_alpha   90.00
_cell.angle_beta   90.00
_cell.angle_gamma   90.00
#
_symmetry.space_group_name_H-M   'P 1'
#
loop_
_entity.id
_entity.type
_entity.pdbx_description
1 polymer ?
#
loop_
_entity_poly.entity_id
_entity_poly.type
_entity_poly.pdbx_seq_one_letter_code
_entity_poly.pdbx_strand_id
1 'polypeptide(L)'
;MAVCNVVTYNPAEVVEVNWVTENFRVMGDIIFSPIIHPIPNCGEEWRIALRFSDPRNAYPRTRLDIFLSKQNSCIKECYLKVESVKISGSIIGILSSSVVCIGEEKRYLLHSGHFRQSHYGNDKLIVDAKFTVSGYRVYY
;
A
#
# COMPACT_ATOMS: atom_id res chain seq x y z
N MET A 1 32.02 5.77 18.89
CA MET A 1 30.56 5.54 18.92
C MET A 1 30.24 4.49 17.87
N ALA A 2 29.74 3.33 18.28
CA ALA A 2 29.44 2.24 17.36
C ALA A 2 28.10 2.52 16.67
N VAL A 3 28.16 2.81 15.37
CA VAL A 3 26.98 2.94 14.52
C VAL A 3 26.41 1.52 14.35
N CYS A 4 25.35 1.19 15.09
CA CYS A 4 24.66 -0.08 14.88
C CYS A 4 23.69 0.12 13.71
N ASN A 5 24.20 -0.07 12.51
CA ASN A 5 23.39 -0.10 11.30
C ASN A 5 22.44 -1.30 11.42
N VAL A 6 21.13 -1.05 11.49
CA VAL A 6 20.20 -2.05 10.94
C VAL A 6 20.34 -1.93 9.43
N VAL A 7 21.39 -2.55 8.90
CA VAL A 7 21.37 -2.98 7.51
C VAL A 7 20.35 -4.09 7.51
N THR A 8 19.23 -3.95 6.79
CA THR A 8 18.42 -5.10 6.43
C THR A 8 19.31 -6.03 5.60
N TYR A 9 20.09 -6.90 6.26
CA TYR A 9 20.99 -7.88 5.63
C TYR A 9 20.20 -8.88 4.77
N ASN A 10 18.87 -8.87 4.92
CA ASN A 10 17.94 -9.58 4.07
C ASN A 10 16.90 -8.60 3.48
N PRO A 11 17.11 -8.05 2.29
CA PRO A 11 16.08 -7.31 1.53
C PRO A 11 14.93 -8.24 1.03
N ALA A 12 14.56 -9.28 1.80
CA ALA A 12 13.94 -10.49 1.27
C ALA A 12 12.58 -10.88 1.87
N GLU A 13 12.09 -10.22 2.92
CA GLU A 13 10.70 -10.46 3.32
C GLU A 13 9.79 -9.62 2.43
N VAL A 14 9.45 -10.22 1.30
CA VAL A 14 8.30 -9.79 0.54
C VAL A 14 7.11 -9.70 1.50
N VAL A 15 6.57 -8.51 1.63
CA VAL A 15 5.33 -8.27 2.35
C VAL A 15 4.19 -8.57 1.40
N GLU A 16 3.47 -9.65 1.70
CA GLU A 16 2.26 -10.04 0.99
C GLU A 16 1.04 -9.66 1.82
N VAL A 17 0.13 -8.91 1.20
CA VAL A 17 -1.10 -8.43 1.81
C VAL A 17 -2.25 -8.94 0.98
N ASN A 18 -3.03 -9.84 1.57
CA ASN A 18 -4.28 -10.32 1.03
C ASN A 18 -5.40 -9.79 1.91
N TRP A 19 -6.22 -8.92 1.34
CA TRP A 19 -7.26 -8.22 2.06
C TRP A 19 -8.57 -8.28 1.30
N VAL A 20 -9.64 -8.68 1.99
CA VAL A 20 -10.99 -8.73 1.44
C VAL A 20 -11.87 -7.77 2.23
N THR A 21 -12.64 -6.97 1.50
CA THR A 21 -13.67 -6.08 2.02
C THR A 21 -15.02 -6.53 1.50
N GLU A 22 -16.01 -6.68 2.38
CA GLU A 22 -17.38 -6.98 2.01
C GLU A 22 -18.25 -5.72 2.07
N ASN A 23 -19.42 -5.74 1.42
CA ASN A 23 -20.37 -4.63 1.36
C ASN A 23 -19.74 -3.34 0.79
N PHE A 24 -18.89 -3.49 -0.25
CA PHE A 24 -18.13 -2.38 -0.82
C PHE A 24 -19.02 -1.21 -1.29
N ARG A 25 -20.21 -1.50 -1.83
CA ARG A 25 -21.17 -0.49 -2.31
C ARG A 25 -21.58 0.54 -1.26
N VAL A 26 -21.58 0.18 0.03
CA VAL A 26 -21.98 1.07 1.13
C VAL A 26 -20.79 1.66 1.89
N MET A 27 -19.56 1.28 1.54
CA MET A 27 -18.36 1.84 2.16
C MET A 27 -18.10 3.27 1.69
N GLY A 28 -17.48 4.07 2.56
CA GLY A 28 -17.06 5.45 2.25
C GLY A 28 -16.04 5.55 1.12
N ASP A 29 -15.69 6.78 0.75
CA ASP A 29 -14.79 7.05 -0.39
C ASP A 29 -13.34 6.66 -0.14
N ILE A 30 -12.97 6.41 1.12
CA ILE A 30 -11.64 5.94 1.49
C ILE A 30 -11.80 4.66 2.31
N ILE A 31 -11.07 3.62 1.91
CA ILE A 31 -11.03 2.33 2.59
C ILE A 31 -9.58 2.01 2.93
N PHE A 32 -9.33 1.59 4.16
CA PHE A 32 -8.00 1.24 4.64
C PHE A 32 -7.88 -0.27 4.84
N SER A 33 -6.73 -0.82 4.48
CA SER A 33 -6.33 -2.16 4.85
C SER A 33 -6.12 -2.29 6.36
N PRO A 34 -6.01 -3.54 6.87
CA PRO A 34 -5.39 -3.81 8.15
C PRO A 34 -3.97 -3.21 8.25
N ILE A 35 -3.47 -3.08 9.49
CA ILE A 35 -2.10 -2.63 9.75
C ILE A 35 -1.13 -3.69 9.22
N ILE A 36 -0.10 -3.21 8.54
CA ILE A 36 0.99 -4.01 8.00
C ILE A 36 2.26 -3.63 8.75
N HIS A 37 3.00 -4.64 9.22
CA HIS A 37 4.29 -4.46 9.86
C HIS A 37 5.38 -4.92 8.88
N PRO A 38 5.87 -4.02 8.01
CA PRO A 38 6.80 -4.42 6.95
C PRO A 38 8.18 -4.83 7.47
N ILE A 39 8.51 -4.43 8.70
CA ILE A 39 9.71 -4.85 9.41
C ILE A 39 9.26 -5.33 10.80
N PRO A 40 9.46 -6.62 11.14
CA PRO A 40 9.06 -7.14 12.44
C PRO A 40 9.84 -6.47 13.56
N ASN A 41 9.20 -6.29 14.72
CA ASN A 41 9.80 -5.82 15.98
C ASN A 41 10.39 -4.39 16.00
N CYS A 42 10.12 -3.55 14.99
CA CYS A 42 10.62 -2.16 14.99
C CYS A 42 9.55 -1.10 15.24
N GLY A 43 8.27 -1.48 15.33
CA GLY A 43 7.14 -0.56 15.55
C GLY A 43 6.71 0.22 14.30
N GLU A 44 7.21 -0.18 13.13
CA GLU A 44 6.77 0.35 11.83
C GLU A 44 5.35 -0.14 11.52
N GLU A 45 4.46 0.80 11.18
CA GLU A 45 3.04 0.51 10.91
C GLU A 45 2.58 1.16 9.63
N TRP A 46 2.22 0.35 8.65
CA TRP A 46 1.78 0.82 7.33
C TRP A 46 0.35 0.38 7.04
N ARG A 47 -0.30 1.06 6.09
CA ARG A 47 -1.61 0.69 5.55
C ARG A 47 -1.70 0.99 4.07
N ILE A 48 -2.41 0.14 3.33
CA ILE A 48 -2.87 0.47 1.98
C ILE A 48 -4.18 1.24 2.12
N ALA A 49 -4.30 2.38 1.44
CA ALA A 49 -5.52 3.15 1.37
C ALA A 49 -6.03 3.19 -0.07
N LEU A 50 -7.27 2.80 -0.26
CA LEU A 50 -7.98 2.92 -1.52
C LEU A 50 -8.85 4.16 -1.43
N ARG A 51 -8.59 5.14 -2.30
CA ARG A 51 -9.41 6.32 -2.42
C ARG A 51 -10.19 6.25 -3.73
N PHE A 52 -11.49 6.17 -3.60
CA PHE A 52 -12.41 6.28 -4.71
C PHE A 52 -12.79 7.75 -4.87
N SER A 53 -12.77 8.23 -6.09
CA SER A 53 -13.23 9.58 -6.39
C SER A 53 -14.01 9.60 -7.69
N ASP A 54 -14.85 10.63 -7.81
CA ASP A 54 -15.41 11.02 -9.08
C ASP A 54 -15.12 12.53 -9.26
N PRO A 55 -14.53 12.97 -10.38
CA PRO A 55 -14.45 14.40 -10.70
C PRO A 55 -15.82 15.12 -10.72
N ARG A 56 -16.95 14.39 -10.77
CA ARG A 56 -18.32 14.94 -10.83
C ARG A 56 -19.25 14.48 -9.72
N ASN A 57 -18.75 13.79 -8.68
CA ASN A 57 -19.58 13.25 -7.59
C ASN A 57 -20.76 12.36 -8.05
N ALA A 58 -20.67 11.74 -9.23
CA ALA A 58 -21.72 10.84 -9.72
C ALA A 58 -21.45 9.41 -9.24
N TYR A 59 -22.51 8.68 -8.95
CA TYR A 59 -22.44 7.24 -8.83
C TYR A 59 -22.57 6.64 -10.24
N PRO A 60 -21.73 5.68 -10.66
CA PRO A 60 -20.73 4.94 -9.89
C PRO A 60 -19.36 5.62 -9.80
N ARG A 61 -18.60 5.34 -8.73
CA ARG A 61 -17.19 5.75 -8.55
C ARG A 61 -16.35 5.34 -9.76
N THR A 62 -15.73 6.31 -10.44
CA THR A 62 -15.04 6.09 -11.73
C THR A 62 -13.52 6.15 -11.67
N ARG A 63 -12.95 6.61 -10.55
CA ARG A 63 -11.50 6.68 -10.32
C ARG A 63 -11.13 5.98 -9.02
N LEU A 64 -10.00 5.27 -9.06
CA LEU A 64 -9.36 4.67 -7.90
C LEU A 64 -7.90 5.14 -7.84
N ASP A 65 -7.56 5.71 -6.70
CA ASP A 65 -6.19 5.98 -6.31
C ASP A 65 -5.80 5.02 -5.17
N ILE A 66 -4.66 4.37 -5.30
CA ILE A 66 -4.11 3.42 -4.33
C ILE A 66 -2.90 4.08 -3.68
N PHE A 67 -2.93 4.22 -2.36
CA PHE A 67 -1.84 4.77 -1.58
C PHE A 67 -1.26 3.75 -0.62
N LEU A 68 0.02 3.87 -0.34
CA LEU A 68 0.66 3.26 0.83
C LEU A 68 0.92 4.37 1.85
N SER A 69 0.38 4.22 3.06
CA SER A 69 0.51 5.19 4.14
C SER A 69 1.34 4.61 5.28
N LYS A 70 2.42 5.31 5.66
CA LYS A 70 3.14 5.10 6.92
C LYS A 70 2.36 5.77 8.04
N GLN A 71 1.80 4.98 8.95
CA GLN A 71 1.09 5.47 10.14
C GLN A 71 2.10 5.79 11.25
N ASN A 72 3.00 4.84 11.54
CA ASN A 72 4.12 5.02 12.44
C ASN A 72 5.42 4.66 11.71
N SER A 73 6.41 5.56 11.77
CA SER A 73 7.68 5.42 11.07
C SER A 73 8.83 5.54 12.06
N CYS A 74 9.53 4.44 12.30
CA CYS A 74 10.78 4.37 13.04
C CYS A 74 12.01 4.35 12.10
N ILE A 75 11.76 4.22 10.80
CA ILE A 75 12.77 4.21 9.74
C ILE A 75 12.97 5.64 9.23
N LYS A 76 14.24 6.07 9.12
CA LYS A 76 14.59 7.43 8.66
C LYS A 76 14.51 7.54 7.14
N GLU A 77 15.02 6.54 6.44
CA GLU A 77 14.82 6.38 5.00
C GLU A 77 14.56 4.92 4.66
N CYS A 78 13.62 4.69 3.74
CA CYS A 78 13.27 3.39 3.24
C CYS A 78 13.31 3.36 1.71
N TYR A 79 13.42 2.17 1.15
CA TYR A 79 13.23 1.87 -0.25
C TYR A 79 12.06 0.90 -0.36
N LEU A 80 11.09 1.27 -1.18
CA LEU A 80 9.94 0.43 -1.49
C LEU A 80 10.07 -0.06 -2.92
N LYS A 81 9.86 -1.35 -3.12
CA LYS A 81 9.62 -1.90 -4.44
C LYS A 81 8.26 -2.56 -4.45
N VAL A 82 7.33 -2.01 -5.21
CA VAL A 82 6.04 -2.66 -5.44
C VAL A 82 6.28 -3.75 -6.49
N GLU A 83 5.92 -4.98 -6.19
CA GLU A 83 5.98 -6.08 -7.17
C GLU A 83 4.66 -6.19 -7.92
N SER A 84 3.54 -6.15 -7.19
CA SER A 84 2.21 -6.15 -7.80
C SER A 84 1.15 -5.61 -6.85
N VAL A 85 0.11 -5.01 -7.43
CA VAL A 85 -1.15 -4.73 -6.73
C VAL A 85 -2.30 -5.15 -7.64
N LYS A 86 -3.10 -6.10 -7.18
CA LYS A 86 -4.27 -6.64 -7.88
C LYS A 86 -5.51 -6.31 -7.09
N ILE A 87 -6.59 -5.99 -7.80
CA ILE A 87 -7.87 -5.69 -7.17
C ILE A 87 -8.97 -6.46 -7.90
N SER A 88 -9.62 -7.37 -7.17
CA SER A 88 -10.75 -8.21 -7.61
C SER A 88 -10.55 -8.85 -8.97
N GLY A 89 -9.47 -9.63 -9.07
CA GLY A 89 -9.11 -10.40 -10.26
C GLY A 89 -8.58 -9.58 -11.44
N SER A 90 -8.73 -8.25 -11.42
CA SER A 90 -8.13 -7.36 -12.41
C SER A 90 -6.76 -6.91 -11.92
N ILE A 91 -5.72 -7.13 -12.73
CA ILE A 91 -4.40 -6.57 -12.47
C ILE A 91 -4.47 -5.08 -12.79
N ILE A 92 -4.59 -4.23 -11.77
CA ILE A 92 -4.67 -2.78 -11.94
C ILE A 92 -3.27 -2.17 -12.16
N GLY A 93 -2.19 -2.88 -11.80
CA GLY A 93 -0.86 -2.55 -12.27
C GLY A 93 0.16 -3.65 -12.02
N ILE A 94 0.87 -4.08 -13.07
CA ILE A 94 2.24 -4.58 -12.94
C ILE A 94 3.09 -3.31 -12.86
N LEU A 95 3.24 -2.79 -11.65
CA LEU A 95 4.17 -1.70 -11.40
C LEU A 95 5.53 -2.34 -11.14
N SER A 96 6.19 -2.86 -12.18
CA SER A 96 7.64 -3.12 -12.14
C SER A 96 8.44 -1.81 -12.13
N SER A 97 7.87 -0.75 -11.55
CA SER A 97 8.47 0.54 -11.33
C SER A 97 8.83 0.61 -9.85
N SER A 98 10.14 0.57 -9.58
CA SER A 98 10.71 0.86 -8.28
C SER A 98 10.26 2.26 -7.83
N VAL A 99 9.16 2.37 -7.08
CA VAL A 99 8.77 3.63 -6.45
C VAL A 99 9.72 3.85 -5.27
N VAL A 100 10.80 4.59 -5.52
CA VAL A 100 11.77 4.90 -4.47
C VAL A 100 11.12 5.84 -3.45
N CYS A 101 10.63 5.26 -2.35
CA CYS A 101 9.99 5.99 -1.26
C CYS A 101 11.04 6.58 -0.30
N ILE A 102 11.84 7.53 -0.78
CA ILE A 102 12.91 8.16 0.03
C ILE A 102 12.29 9.09 1.09
N GLY A 103 12.76 9.00 2.33
CA GLY A 103 12.54 10.04 3.35
C GLY A 103 11.26 9.96 4.19
N GLU A 104 10.94 11.09 4.84
CA GLU A 104 9.89 11.28 5.87
C GLU A 104 8.45 11.26 5.34
N GLU A 105 8.26 11.07 4.03
CA GLU A 105 6.93 11.04 3.44
C GLU A 105 6.07 9.94 4.04
N LYS A 106 4.87 10.33 4.51
CA LYS A 106 3.94 9.43 5.18
C LYS A 106 2.97 8.75 4.22
N ARG A 107 2.91 9.15 2.95
CA ARG A 107 1.94 8.63 1.97
C ARG A 107 2.54 8.61 0.57
N TYR A 108 2.44 7.47 -0.10
CA TYR A 108 2.95 7.25 -1.45
C TYR A 108 1.82 6.80 -2.36
N LEU A 109 1.61 7.49 -3.47
CA LEU A 109 0.67 7.05 -4.51
C LEU A 109 1.30 5.87 -5.26
N LEU A 110 0.72 4.69 -5.11
CA LEU A 110 1.15 3.49 -5.82
C LEU A 110 0.55 3.46 -7.23
N HIS A 111 -0.74 3.79 -7.35
CA HIS A 111 -1.46 3.77 -8.61
C HIS A 111 -2.60 4.77 -8.61
N SER A 112 -2.93 5.32 -9.78
CA SER A 112 -4.11 6.15 -10.00
C SER A 112 -4.68 5.78 -11.36
N GLY A 113 -5.94 5.37 -11.41
CA GLY A 113 -6.52 4.88 -12.65
C GLY A 113 -8.04 4.92 -12.67
N HIS A 114 -8.58 4.66 -13.86
CA HIS A 114 -10.01 4.46 -14.03
C HIS A 114 -10.45 3.16 -13.40
N PHE A 115 -11.57 3.23 -12.70
CA PHE A 115 -12.13 2.16 -11.92
C PHE A 115 -13.52 1.83 -12.45
N ARG A 116 -13.71 0.59 -12.92
CA ARG A 116 -15.01 0.10 -13.39
C ARG A 116 -15.61 -0.86 -12.37
N GLN A 117 -16.69 -0.43 -11.74
CA GLN A 117 -17.40 -1.17 -10.69
C GLN A 117 -18.02 -2.51 -11.16
N SER A 118 -18.07 -2.76 -12.47
CA SER A 118 -18.60 -4.01 -13.06
C SER A 118 -17.75 -5.26 -12.76
N HIS A 119 -16.57 -5.12 -12.18
CA HIS A 119 -15.64 -6.25 -11.91
C HIS A 119 -15.87 -6.93 -10.54
N TYR A 120 -16.82 -6.45 -9.72
CA TYR A 120 -17.09 -7.02 -8.40
C TYR A 120 -18.22 -8.04 -8.45
N GLY A 121 -17.86 -9.33 -8.54
CA GLY A 121 -18.77 -10.41 -8.18
C GLY A 121 -19.07 -10.34 -6.68
N ASN A 122 -20.35 -10.35 -6.30
CA ASN A 122 -20.82 -10.50 -4.91
C ASN A 122 -20.53 -9.34 -3.93
N ASP A 123 -20.36 -8.09 -4.41
CA ASP A 123 -20.16 -6.90 -3.54
C ASP A 123 -18.93 -6.98 -2.61
N LYS A 124 -17.93 -7.77 -3.02
CA LYS A 124 -16.65 -7.90 -2.33
C LYS A 124 -15.55 -7.22 -3.14
N LEU A 125 -14.63 -6.58 -2.43
CA LEU A 125 -13.41 -5.98 -2.97
C LEU A 125 -12.22 -6.77 -2.41
N ILE A 126 -11.56 -7.52 -3.28
CA ILE A 126 -10.35 -8.28 -2.96
C ILE A 126 -9.14 -7.45 -3.38
N VAL A 127 -8.13 -7.35 -2.53
CA VAL A 127 -6.86 -6.67 -2.80
C VAL A 127 -5.73 -7.61 -2.47
N ASP A 128 -4.89 -7.88 -3.46
CA ASP A 128 -3.66 -8.66 -3.30
C ASP A 128 -2.49 -7.74 -3.65
N ALA A 129 -1.65 -7.42 -2.67
CA ALA A 129 -0.50 -6.56 -2.86
C ALA A 129 0.77 -7.27 -2.41
N LYS A 130 1.84 -7.08 -3.18
CA LYS A 130 3.15 -7.66 -2.94
C LYS A 130 4.20 -6.57 -3.08
N PHE A 131 5.00 -6.35 -2.03
CA PHE A 131 6.04 -5.33 -2.04
C PHE A 131 7.24 -5.72 -1.17
N THR A 132 8.41 -5.23 -1.54
CA THR A 132 9.64 -5.36 -0.78
C THR A 132 9.97 -4.04 -0.12
N VAL A 133 10.34 -4.09 1.15
CA VAL A 133 10.78 -2.92 1.91
C VAL A 133 12.21 -3.15 2.37
N SER A 134 13.07 -2.16 2.16
CA SER A 134 14.36 -2.07 2.84
C SER A 134 14.52 -0.67 3.42
N GLY A 135 15.39 -0.49 4.41
CA GLY A 135 15.56 0.81 5.05
C GLY A 135 16.53 0.77 6.20
N TYR A 136 16.82 1.94 6.77
CA TYR A 136 17.73 2.08 7.90
C TYR A 136 17.13 2.88 9.06
N ARG A 137 17.41 2.41 10.27
CA ARG A 137 17.09 3.09 11.53
C ARG A 137 18.36 3.65 12.13
N VAL A 138 18.37 4.94 12.46
CA VAL A 138 19.47 5.60 13.18
C VAL A 138 19.08 5.67 14.65
N TYR A 139 19.83 4.98 15.52
CA TYR A 139 19.75 5.19 16.96
C TYR A 139 20.72 6.31 17.33
N TYR A 140 20.23 7.30 18.08
CA TYR A 140 21.05 8.34 18.71
C TYR A 140 21.42 7.92 20.13
#